data_AF-A0A662QR73-F1
#
_entry.id   AF-A0A662QR73-F1
#
_cell.length_a   1.000
_cell.length_b   1.000
_cell.length_c   1.000
_cell.angle_alpha   90.00
_cell.angle_beta   90.00
_cell.angle_gamma   90.00
#
_symmetry.space_group_name_H-M   'P 1'
#
loop_
_entity.id
_entity.type
_entity.pdbx_description
1 polymer ?
#
loop_
_entity_poly.entity_id
_entity_poly.type
_entity_poly.pdbx_seq_one_letter_code
_entity_poly.pdbx_strand_id
1 'polypeptide(L)'
;MCISKSDKGGTEMIIEFYWGRDSEERFLLEVKKEDGKEINIEEIKQLLDRYREEDEYYNSNDWAEFLEKNGYFVRMLEPEKSLYF
;
A
#
# COMPACT_ATOMS: atom_id res chain seq x y z
N MET A 1 -9.90 4.52 21.20
CA MET A 1 -9.37 3.97 19.95
C MET A 1 -8.95 5.17 19.10
N CYS A 2 -7.68 5.55 19.18
CA CYS A 2 -7.19 6.76 18.53
C CYS A 2 -6.97 6.46 17.04
N ILE A 3 -7.89 6.95 16.21
CA ILE A 3 -7.69 7.03 14.77
C ILE A 3 -6.83 8.25 14.54
N SER A 4 -5.53 8.07 14.33
CA SER A 4 -4.64 9.13 13.87
C SER A 4 -5.04 9.46 12.43
N LYS A 5 -5.92 10.46 12.27
CA LYS A 5 -6.17 11.10 10.98
C LYS A 5 -4.87 11.78 10.52
N SER A 6 -4.11 11.16 9.63
CA SER A 6 -3.18 11.88 8.78
C SER A 6 -3.99 12.61 7.72
N ASP A 7 -4.50 13.78 8.10
CA ASP A 7 -5.18 14.76 7.25
C ASP A 7 -4.15 15.52 6.40
N LYS A 8 -3.42 14.78 5.57
CA LYS A 8 -2.61 15.33 4.50
C LYS A 8 -2.81 14.43 3.30
N GLY A 9 -3.80 14.79 2.51
CA GLY A 9 -3.84 14.42 1.10
C GLY A 9 -2.60 14.97 0.42
N GLY A 10 -1.50 14.24 0.58
CA GLY A 10 -0.27 14.47 -0.15
C GLY A 10 -0.36 13.77 -1.49
N THR A 11 0.49 14.18 -2.41
CA THR A 11 0.80 13.40 -3.61
C THR A 11 1.53 12.09 -3.27
N GLU A 12 1.83 11.86 -1.99
CA GLU A 12 2.61 10.76 -1.44
C GLU A 12 1.94 10.28 -0.13
N MET A 13 1.87 8.96 0.06
CA MET A 13 1.27 8.32 1.25
C MET A 13 2.03 7.04 1.59
N ILE A 14 2.29 6.80 2.88
CA ILE A 14 2.79 5.50 3.37
C ILE A 14 1.60 4.68 3.87
N ILE A 15 1.44 3.48 3.31
CA ILE A 15 0.34 2.56 3.63
C ILE A 15 0.93 1.28 4.21
N GLU A 16 0.43 0.86 5.37
CA GLU A 16 0.73 -0.44 5.96
C GLU A 16 -0.30 -1.47 5.48
N PHE A 17 0.18 -2.56 4.90
CA PHE A 17 -0.65 -3.67 4.45
C PHE A 17 -0.46 -4.87 5.36
N TYR A 18 -1.56 -5.58 5.61
CA TYR A 18 -1.63 -6.78 6.42
C TYR A 18 -2.08 -7.93 5.54
N TRP A 19 -1.23 -8.93 5.35
CA TRP A 19 -1.50 -10.10 4.52
C TRP A 19 -1.37 -11.41 5.30
N GLY A 20 -2.03 -12.45 4.77
CA GLY A 20 -2.16 -13.74 5.43
C GLY A 20 -3.34 -13.83 6.39
N ARG A 21 -3.83 -15.05 6.61
CA ARG A 21 -4.99 -15.36 7.48
C ARG A 21 -4.74 -15.00 8.96
N ASP A 22 -3.46 -14.87 9.34
CA ASP A 22 -3.00 -14.67 10.72
C ASP A 22 -2.22 -13.35 10.93
N SER A 23 -2.22 -12.42 9.96
CA SER A 23 -1.67 -11.06 10.11
C SER A 23 -0.16 -10.94 10.39
N GLU A 24 0.60 -12.01 10.19
CA GLU A 24 2.04 -12.05 10.44
C GLU A 24 2.87 -11.37 9.33
N GLU A 25 2.35 -11.34 8.11
CA GLU A 25 3.02 -10.68 6.99
C GLU A 25 2.51 -9.24 6.87
N ARG A 26 3.35 -8.29 7.29
CA ARG A 26 3.11 -6.86 7.13
C ARG A 26 4.21 -6.26 6.28
N PHE A 27 3.82 -5.37 5.38
CA PHE A 27 4.76 -4.57 4.62
C PHE A 27 4.25 -3.15 4.51
N LEU A 28 5.19 -2.23 4.38
CA LEU A 28 4.94 -0.82 4.21
C LEU A 28 5.20 -0.45 2.75
N LEU A 29 4.27 0.30 2.17
CA LEU A 29 4.39 0.81 0.81
C LEU A 29 4.29 2.32 0.81
N GLU A 30 5.29 3.00 0.26
CA GLU A 30 5.18 4.39 -0.14
C GLU A 30 4.52 4.44 -1.52
N VAL A 31 3.40 5.15 -1.65
CA VAL A 31 2.61 5.32 -2.87
C VAL A 31 2.63 6.79 -3.27
N LYS A 32 2.78 7.09 -4.56
CA LYS A 32 2.72 8.44 -5.13
C LYS A 32 1.93 8.44 -6.43
N LYS A 33 1.15 9.48 -6.72
CA LYS A 33 0.46 9.61 -8.01
C LYS A 33 1.36 10.34 -9.02
N GLU A 34 1.59 9.75 -10.20
CA GLU A 34 2.48 10.35 -11.21
C GLU A 34 1.97 11.70 -11.72
N ASP A 35 0.65 11.90 -11.71
CA ASP A 35 0.01 13.14 -12.15
C ASP A 35 -0.01 14.25 -11.09
N GLY A 36 0.62 14.02 -9.93
CA GLY A 36 0.68 14.98 -8.83
C GLY A 36 -0.66 15.24 -8.17
N LYS A 37 -1.67 14.40 -8.38
CA LYS A 37 -2.93 14.48 -7.64
C LYS A 37 -2.82 13.83 -6.27
N GLU A 38 -3.76 14.22 -5.42
CA GLU A 38 -3.95 13.63 -4.10
C GLU A 38 -4.30 12.14 -4.21
N ILE A 39 -3.69 11.34 -3.34
CA ILE A 39 -4.00 9.91 -3.23
C ILE A 39 -5.29 9.72 -2.44
N ASN A 40 -6.27 9.07 -3.07
CA ASN A 40 -7.49 8.67 -2.40
C ASN A 40 -7.38 7.22 -1.90
N ILE A 41 -7.49 7.02 -0.59
CA ILE A 41 -7.39 5.68 0.02
C ILE A 41 -8.48 4.71 -0.49
N GLU A 42 -9.66 5.23 -0.85
CA GLU A 42 -10.75 4.39 -1.38
C GLU A 42 -10.42 3.86 -2.79
N GLU A 43 -9.66 4.60 -3.59
CA GLU A 43 -9.17 4.14 -4.89
C GLU A 43 -8.17 3.00 -4.72
N ILE A 44 -7.25 3.11 -3.76
CA ILE A 44 -6.29 2.05 -3.43
C ILE A 44 -7.00 0.78 -2.95
N LYS A 45 -8.07 0.91 -2.15
CA LYS A 45 -8.88 -0.24 -1.72
C LYS A 45 -9.57 -0.93 -2.90
N GLN A 46 -10.17 -0.16 -3.82
CA GLN A 46 -10.80 -0.71 -5.02
C GLN A 46 -9.79 -1.44 -5.91
N LEU A 47 -8.59 -0.89 -6.06
CA LEU A 47 -7.50 -1.55 -6.79
C LEU A 47 -7.07 -2.85 -6.10
N LEU A 48 -7.02 -2.86 -4.77
CA LEU A 48 -6.68 -4.05 -4.01
C LEU A 48 -7.74 -5.16 -4.15
N ASP A 49 -9.03 -4.80 -4.08
CA ASP A 49 -10.12 -5.75 -4.28
C ASP A 49 -10.09 -6.34 -5.69
N ARG A 50 -9.88 -5.48 -6.71
CA ARG A 50 -9.70 -5.93 -8.09
C ARG A 50 -8.50 -6.86 -8.25
N TYR A 51 -7.35 -6.52 -7.67
CA TYR A 51 -6.16 -7.35 -7.71
C TYR A 51 -6.39 -8.74 -7.08
N ARG A 52 -7.14 -8.81 -5.98
CA ARG A 52 -7.52 -10.08 -5.33
C ARG A 52 -8.49 -10.92 -6.14
N GLU A 53 -9.32 -10.31 -6.99
CA GLU A 53 -10.23 -11.01 -7.89
C GLU A 53 -9.51 -11.57 -9.12
N GLU A 54 -8.45 -10.90 -9.58
CA GLU A 54 -7.69 -11.28 -10.77
C GLU A 54 -6.67 -12.41 -10.51
N ASP A 55 -6.21 -12.62 -9.27
CA ASP A 55 -5.13 -13.57 -8.94
C ASP A 55 -5.42 -14.46 -7.72
N GLU A 56 -5.22 -15.77 -7.89
CA GLU A 56 -5.33 -16.77 -6.81
C GLU A 56 -4.09 -16.76 -5.88
N TYR A 57 -2.97 -16.21 -6.36
CA TYR A 57 -1.67 -16.17 -5.66
C TYR A 57 -1.10 -14.74 -5.58
N TYR A 58 -1.81 -13.84 -4.90
CA TYR A 58 -1.36 -12.47 -4.71
C TYR A 58 -0.15 -12.34 -3.74
N ASN A 59 0.87 -11.57 -4.14
CA ASN A 59 2.02 -11.19 -3.30
C ASN A 59 2.45 -9.72 -3.51
N SER A 60 3.48 -9.26 -2.78
CA SER A 60 3.81 -7.84 -2.48
C SER A 60 4.51 -7.18 -3.62
N ASN A 61 5.33 -7.96 -4.30
CA ASN A 61 5.99 -7.55 -5.52
C ASN A 61 4.94 -7.36 -6.61
N ASP A 62 4.06 -8.35 -6.80
CA ASP A 62 3.04 -8.31 -7.85
C ASP A 62 1.98 -7.21 -7.58
N TRP A 63 1.67 -6.94 -6.31
CA TRP A 63 0.83 -5.82 -5.90
C TRP A 63 1.47 -4.46 -6.22
N ALA A 64 2.77 -4.31 -5.93
CA ALA A 64 3.50 -3.10 -6.27
C ALA A 64 3.49 -2.88 -7.79
N GLU A 65 3.81 -3.89 -8.59
CA GLU A 65 3.75 -3.81 -10.05
C GLU A 65 2.33 -3.49 -10.58
N PHE A 66 1.30 -4.02 -9.91
CA PHE A 66 -0.09 -3.72 -10.26
C PHE A 66 -0.42 -2.24 -10.04
N LEU A 67 0.04 -1.65 -8.92
CA LEU A 67 -0.13 -0.22 -8.67
C LEU A 67 0.61 0.63 -9.71
N GLU A 68 1.83 0.26 -10.11
CA GLU A 68 2.57 0.95 -11.18
C GLU A 68 1.82 0.96 -12.51
N LYS A 69 1.24 -0.18 -12.90
CA LYS A 69 0.41 -0.27 -14.10
C LYS A 69 -0.86 0.59 -14.05
N ASN A 70 -1.29 1.00 -12.85
CA ASN A 70 -2.44 1.87 -12.64
C ASN A 70 -2.04 3.34 -12.37
N GLY A 71 -0.81 3.75 -12.67
CA GLY A 71 -0.37 5.16 -12.64
C GLY A 71 0.12 5.65 -11.27
N TYR A 72 0.56 4.72 -10.43
CA TYR A 72 1.17 5.01 -9.14
C TYR A 72 2.65 4.72 -9.17
N PHE A 73 3.48 5.64 -8.69
CA PHE A 73 4.83 5.29 -8.30
C PHE A 73 4.77 4.62 -6.92
N VAL A 74 5.44 3.47 -6.77
CA VAL A 74 5.46 2.74 -5.51
C VAL A 74 6.86 2.36 -5.08
N ARG A 75 7.08 2.33 -3.77
CA ARG A 75 8.32 1.87 -3.17
C ARG A 75 8.03 1.05 -1.92
N MET A 76 8.49 -0.19 -1.90
CA MET A 76 8.48 -1.00 -0.68
C MET A 76 9.46 -0.42 0.34
N LEU A 77 8.99 -0.26 1.57
CA LEU A 77 9.78 0.23 2.69
C LEU A 77 10.13 -0.97 3.58
N GLU A 78 11.34 -1.49 3.40
CA GLU A 78 11.90 -2.52 4.27
C GLU A 78 12.82 -1.89 5.31
N PRO A 79 12.60 -2.12 6.61
CA PRO A 79 13.50 -1.62 7.65
C PRO A 79 14.82 -2.39 7.61
N GLU A 80 15.95 -1.67 7.56
CA GLU A 80 17.28 -2.29 7.70
C GLU A 80 17.50 -2.88 9.10
N LYS A 81 16.81 -2.34 10.12
CA LYS A 81 16.88 -2.77 11.51
C LYS A 81 15.54 -2.61 12.21
N SER A 82 15.17 -3.61 13.01
CA SER A 82 13.99 -3.56 13.88
C SER A 82 14.44 -3.46 15.34
N LEU A 83 13.88 -2.48 16.07
CA LEU A 83 14.09 -2.33 17.51
C LEU A 83 12.85 -2.81 18.25
N TYR A 84 13.04 -3.69 19.25
CA TYR A 84 11.98 -4.22 20.10
C TYR A 84 12.13 -3.62 21.50
N PHE A 85 11.03 -3.15 22.10
CA PHE A 85 10.98 -2.64 23.48
C PHE A 85 9.95 -3.41 24.30
#